data_AF-A0A838DLM2-F1
#
_entry.id   AF-A0A838DLM2-F1
#
_cell.length_a   1.000
_cell.length_b   1.000
_cell.length_c   1.000
_cell.angle_alpha   90.00
_cell.angle_beta   90.00
_cell.angle_gamma   90.00
#
_symmetry.space_group_name_H-M   'P 1'
#
loop_
_entity.id
_entity.type
_entity.pdbx_description
1 polymer ?
#
loop_
_entity_poly.entity_id
_entity_poly.type
_entity_poly.pdbx_seq_one_letter_code
_entity_poly.pdbx_strand_id
1 'polypeptide(L)' 'MWPPARQHDKLLILEYLASFFVSGRIYSEQEVNELLLLHSTFKDSAALRRGLCEYRFMNRTRDGSQYWLIGSEMPEQSE' A
#
# COMPACT_ATOMS: atom_id res chain seq x y z
N MET A 1 -3.86 -12.80 13.89
CA MET A 1 -3.07 -12.87 12.64
C MET A 1 -3.97 -12.42 11.49
N TRP A 2 -3.61 -11.36 10.76
CA TRP A 2 -4.44 -10.75 9.71
C TRP A 2 -3.88 -11.06 8.31
N PRO A 3 -4.75 -11.39 7.31
CA PRO A 3 -5.60 -12.62 7.29
C PRO A 3 -5.95 -12.98 5.83
N PRO A 4 -6.96 -13.77 5.46
CA PRO A 4 -7.57 -14.93 6.10
C PRO A 4 -6.89 -16.22 5.58
N ALA A 5 -7.48 -17.40 5.83
CA ALA A 5 -6.95 -18.68 5.31
C ALA A 5 -6.96 -18.72 3.77
N ARG A 6 -7.83 -17.95 3.12
CA ARG A 6 -7.99 -17.93 1.66
C ARG A 6 -7.25 -16.74 1.06
N GLN A 7 -6.41 -17.03 0.08
CA GLN A 7 -5.60 -16.04 -0.63
C GLN A 7 -6.45 -15.04 -1.44
N HIS A 8 -7.65 -15.43 -1.86
CA HIS A 8 -8.54 -14.54 -2.62
C HIS A 8 -8.99 -13.32 -1.79
N ASP A 9 -9.48 -13.54 -0.57
CA ASP A 9 -9.96 -12.44 0.27
C ASP A 9 -8.81 -11.49 0.66
N LYS A 10 -7.56 -11.99 0.77
CA LYS A 10 -6.36 -11.14 0.93
C LYS A 10 -6.25 -10.12 -0.18
N LEU A 11 -6.35 -10.60 -1.43
CA LEU A 11 -6.21 -9.75 -2.60
C LEU A 11 -7.29 -8.67 -2.64
N LEU A 12 -8.55 -9.04 -2.39
CA LEU A 12 -9.66 -8.08 -2.35
C LEU A 12 -9.46 -6.99 -1.31
N ILE A 13 -9.01 -7.35 -0.11
CA ILE A 13 -8.71 -6.39 0.96
C ILE A 13 -7.57 -5.46 0.56
N LEU A 14 -6.48 -6.01 0.02
CA LEU A 14 -5.31 -5.23 -0.37
C LEU A 14 -5.60 -4.31 -1.55
N GLU A 15 -6.38 -4.79 -2.53
CA GLU A 15 -6.86 -3.99 -3.66
C GLU A 15 -7.75 -2.83 -3.18
N TYR A 16 -8.70 -3.11 -2.29
CA TYR A 16 -9.53 -2.08 -1.67
C TYR A 16 -8.68 -1.03 -0.94
N LEU A 17 -7.69 -1.44 -0.15
CA LEU A 17 -6.81 -0.51 0.53
C LEU A 17 -5.92 0.28 -0.44
N ALA A 18 -5.42 -0.36 -1.49
CA ALA A 18 -4.61 0.30 -2.53
C ALA A 18 -5.40 1.41 -3.24
N SER A 19 -6.72 1.27 -3.39
CA SER A 19 -7.58 2.26 -4.06
C SER A 19 -7.63 3.63 -3.38
N PHE A 20 -7.24 3.73 -2.10
CA PHE A 20 -7.18 5.01 -1.38
C PHE A 20 -5.89 5.80 -1.63
N PHE A 21 -4.90 5.21 -2.28
CA PHE A 21 -3.65 5.88 -2.61
C PHE A 21 -3.75 6.56 -3.98
N VAL A 22 -3.06 7.68 -4.10
CA VAL A 22 -3.03 8.49 -5.33
C VAL A 22 -1.86 8.04 -6.19
N SER A 23 -2.15 7.77 -7.46
CA SER A 23 -1.16 7.45 -8.49
C SER A 23 -0.14 8.59 -8.64
N GLY A 24 1.15 8.26 -8.69
CA GLY A 24 2.23 9.23 -8.91
C GLY A 24 2.67 9.98 -7.64
N ARG A 25 2.00 9.74 -6.49
CA ARG A 25 2.40 10.29 -5.20
C ARG A 25 3.29 9.31 -4.43
N ILE A 26 4.33 9.86 -3.81
CA ILE A 26 5.15 9.17 -2.81
C ILE A 26 4.60 9.50 -1.42
N TYR A 27 4.43 8.46 -0.62
CA TYR A 27 3.96 8.53 0.76
C TYR A 27 5.08 8.11 1.70
N SER A 28 5.21 8.81 2.82
CA SER A 28 6.02 8.37 3.95
C SER A 28 5.40 7.16 4.65
N GLU A 29 6.20 6.41 5.41
CA GLU A 29 5.70 5.33 6.27
C GLU A 29 4.54 5.80 7.17
N GLN A 30 4.64 7.00 7.74
CA GLN A 30 3.62 7.54 8.62
C GLN A 30 2.30 7.80 7.87
N GLU A 31 2.34 8.46 6.71
CA GLU A 31 1.14 8.70 5.91
C GLU A 31 0.48 7.40 5.48
N VAL A 32 1.27 6.40 5.07
CA VAL A 32 0.73 5.07 4.74
C VAL A 32 0.07 4.43 5.96
N ASN A 33 0.71 4.47 7.13
CA ASN A 33 0.14 3.93 8.35
C ASN A 33 -1.20 4.61 8.70
N GLU A 34 -1.28 5.94 8.61
CA GLU A 34 -2.48 6.72 8.88
C GLU A 34 -3.62 6.36 7.91
N LEU A 35 -3.35 6.29 6.61
CA LEU A 35 -4.34 5.88 5.61
C LEU A 35 -4.85 4.46 5.86
N LEU A 36 -3.95 3.53 6.17
CA LEU A 36 -4.34 2.15 6.47
C LEU A 36 -5.19 2.04 7.74
N LEU A 37 -4.88 2.82 8.77
CA LEU A 37 -5.67 2.85 10.02
C LEU A 37 -7.02 3.55 9.84
N LEU A 38 -7.13 4.49 8.90
CA LEU A 38 -8.39 5.16 8.57
C LEU A 38 -9.34 4.24 7.82
N HIS A 39 -8.81 3.43 6.90
CA HIS A 39 -9.60 2.58 6.00
C HIS A 39 -9.68 1.11 6.42
N SER A 40 -9.02 0.73 7.53
CA SER A 40 -9.04 -0.62 8.08
C SER A 40 -9.27 -0.59 9.59
N THR A 41 -10.11 -1.50 10.09
CA THR A 41 -10.21 -1.77 11.53
C THR A 41 -8.99 -2.54 12.06
N PHE A 42 -8.09 -2.96 11.16
CA PHE A 42 -6.91 -3.71 11.51
C PHE A 42 -5.76 -2.81 11.97
N LYS A 43 -5.28 -3.07 13.19
CA LYS A 43 -4.30 -2.20 13.88
C LYS A 43 -2.83 -2.46 13.52
N ASP A 44 -2.51 -3.51 12.76
CA ASP A 44 -1.13 -3.77 12.33
C ASP A 44 -0.94 -3.35 10.86
N SER A 45 -0.67 -2.05 10.73
CA SER A 45 -0.35 -1.41 9.45
C SER A 45 0.94 -1.96 8.83
N ALA A 46 1.87 -2.53 9.61
CA ALA A 46 3.08 -3.13 9.08
C ALA A 46 2.78 -4.41 8.28
N ALA A 47 1.85 -5.25 8.75
CA ALA A 47 1.40 -6.42 7.99
C ALA A 47 0.66 -6.02 6.71
N LEU A 48 -0.18 -4.98 6.76
CA LEU A 48 -0.85 -4.44 5.58
C LEU A 48 0.14 -3.89 4.55
N ARG A 49 1.12 -3.07 4.99
CA ARG A 49 2.20 -2.57 4.12
C ARG A 49 2.99 -3.71 3.47
N ARG A 50 3.34 -4.75 4.24
CA ARG A 50 3.99 -5.94 3.71
C ARG A 50 3.13 -6.60 2.64
N GLY A 51 1.85 -6.85 2.90
CA GLY A 51 0.92 -7.41 1.93
C GLY A 51 0.82 -6.56 0.65
N LEU A 52 0.64 -5.25 0.78
CA LEU A 52 0.57 -4.34 -0.36
C LEU A 52 1.83 -4.41 -1.24
N CYS A 53 3.01 -4.57 -0.63
CA CYS A 53 4.27 -4.74 -1.36
C CYS A 53 4.44 -6.14 -1.95
N GLU A 54 4.17 -7.18 -1.17
CA GLU A 54 4.30 -8.60 -1.57
C GLU A 54 3.40 -8.93 -2.76
N TYR A 55 2.17 -8.40 -2.77
CA TYR A 55 1.20 -8.58 -3.84
C TYR A 55 1.27 -7.50 -4.93
N ARG A 56 2.33 -6.68 -4.94
CA ARG A 56 2.64 -5.72 -6.02
C ARG A 56 1.58 -4.64 -6.25
N PHE A 57 0.84 -4.24 -5.22
CA PHE A 57 0.00 -3.03 -5.26
C PHE A 57 0.83 -1.77 -5.04
N MET A 58 1.82 -1.85 -4.15
CA MET A 58 2.74 -0.75 -3.86
C MET A 58 4.19 -1.21 -3.95
N ASN A 59 5.09 -0.26 -4.19
CA ASN A 59 6.52 -0.45 -3.99
C ASN A 59 7.00 0.42 -2.83
N ARG A 60 8.19 0.11 -2.31
CA ARG A 60 8.79 0.86 -1.20
C ARG A 60 10.31 0.99 -1.36
N THR A 61 10.88 1.99 -0.71
CA THR A 61 12.34 2.06 -0.57
C THR A 61 12.87 0.92 0.29
N ARG A 62 14.17 0.60 0.14
CA ARG A 62 14.82 -0.51 0.87
C ARG A 62 14.83 -0.28 2.38
N ASP A 63 14.96 0.97 2.80
CA ASP A 63 14.88 1.42 4.19
C ASP A 63 13.43 1.52 4.69
N GLY A 64 12.44 1.43 3.80
CA GLY A 64 11.02 1.39 4.13
C GLY A 64 10.41 2.73 4.52
N SER A 65 11.13 3.83 4.28
CA SER A 65 10.70 5.20 4.58
C SER A 65 9.65 5.74 3.62
N GLN A 66 9.63 5.24 2.37
CA GLN A 66 8.75 5.73 1.32
C GLN A 66 8.01 4.59 0.61
N TYR A 67 6.79 4.87 0.17
CA TYR A 67 5.87 3.96 -0.53
C TYR A 67 5.16 4.67 -1.69
N TRP A 68 4.84 3.95 -2.75
CA TRP A 68 4.08 4.48 -3.90
C TRP A 68 3.34 3.35 -4.64
N LEU A 69 2.27 3.68 -5.37
CA LEU A 69 1.54 2.71 -6.18
C LEU A 69 2.39 2.20 -7.35
N ILE A 70 2.26 0.92 -7.68
CA ILE A 70 2.93 0.34 -8.87
C ILE A 70 2.11 0.66 -10.12
N GLY A 71 2.78 1.00 -11.22
CA GLY A 71 2.12 1.27 -12.49
C GLY A 71 1.48 2.66 -12.58
N SER A 72 1.69 3.51 -11.58
CA SER A 72 1.37 4.92 -11.71
C SER A 72 2.27 5.57 -12.76
N GLU A 73 1.67 6.07 -13.83
CA GLU A 73 2.33 6.97 -14.78
C GLU A 73 2.86 8.16 -13.97
N MET A 74 4.17 8.18 -13.69
CA MET A 74 4.82 9.40 -13.24
C MET A 74 4.67 10.37 -14.41
N PRO A 75 4.11 11.59 -14.22
CA PRO A 75 4.12 12.57 -15.28
C PRO A 75 5.58 12.74 -15.70
N GLU A 76 5.84 12.37 -16.95
CA GLU A 76 7.10 12.51 -17.65
C GLU A 76 7.62 13.91 -17.32
N GLN A 77 8.77 13.97 -16.63
CA GLN A 77 9.43 15.25 -16.39
C GLN A 77 9.82 15.78 -17.77
N SER A 78 9.00 16.69 -18.29
CA SER A 78 9.27 17.40 -19.53
C SER A 78 10.47 18.30 -19.26
N GLU A 79 11.56 17.98 -19.92
CA GLU A 79 12.80 18.77 -20.02
C GLU A 79 12.55 20.14 -20.69
#